data_AF-A0A7K1UD72-F1
#
_entry.id   AF-A0A7K1UD72-F1
#
_cell.length_a   1.000
_cell.length_b   1.000
_cell.length_c   1.000
_cell.angle_alpha   90.00
_cell.angle_beta   90.00
_cell.angle_gamma   90.00
#
_symmetry.space_group_name_H-M   'P 1'
#
loop_
_entity.id
_entity.type
_entity.pdbx_description
1 polymer ?
#
loop_
_entity_poly.entity_id
_entity_poly.type
_entity_poly.pdbx_seq_one_letter_code
_entity_poly.pdbx_strand_id
1 'polypeptide(L)'
;MGLQEKRAVKAFQDDSYKKLTNEINTLAGYPIEFDVNWDTLAVEDRADLYEEGFTKVYFTPLINALKEIAADDMGKEALKDALKKVVIKNEGGHTYPPSAYSFKSGVLTIDHMPFGNIDDITERSTVLGELLMKNL
;
A
#
# COMPACT_ATOMS: atom_id res chain seq x y z
N MET A 1 -14.96 4.66 13.76
CA MET A 1 -15.57 3.49 13.07
C MET A 1 -16.84 3.02 13.78
N GLY A 2 -17.97 3.01 13.07
CA GLY A 2 -19.21 2.33 13.46
C GLY A 2 -19.18 0.82 13.19
N LEU A 3 -20.32 0.13 13.40
CA LEU A 3 -20.39 -1.33 13.24
C LEU A 3 -20.26 -1.77 11.78
N GLN A 4 -20.81 -1.01 10.84
CA GLN A 4 -20.75 -1.31 9.42
C GLN A 4 -19.30 -1.24 8.92
N GLU A 5 -18.58 -0.18 9.28
CA GLU A 5 -17.17 0.02 8.94
C GLU A 5 -16.31 -1.10 9.53
N LYS A 6 -16.53 -1.45 10.80
CA LYS A 6 -15.81 -2.57 11.45
C LYS A 6 -16.02 -3.90 10.71
N ARG A 7 -17.24 -4.19 10.26
CA ARG A 7 -17.54 -5.41 9.48
C ARG A 7 -16.87 -5.38 8.12
N ALA A 8 -16.89 -4.25 7.42
CA ALA A 8 -16.25 -4.09 6.12
C ALA A 8 -14.73 -4.22 6.21
N VAL A 9 -14.08 -3.55 7.16
CA VAL A 9 -12.64 -3.70 7.43
C VAL A 9 -12.30 -5.15 7.74
N LYS A 10 -13.09 -5.82 8.60
CA LYS A 10 -12.84 -7.22 8.96
C LYS A 10 -12.97 -8.15 7.75
N ALA A 11 -13.96 -7.95 6.89
CA ALA A 11 -14.11 -8.71 5.65
C ALA A 11 -12.89 -8.53 4.73
N PHE A 12 -12.43 -7.29 4.54
CA PHE A 12 -11.21 -7.00 3.78
C PHE A 12 -9.97 -7.67 4.37
N GLN A 13 -9.78 -7.58 5.69
CA GLN A 13 -8.66 -8.22 6.40
C GLN A 13 -8.67 -9.75 6.27
N ASP A 14 -9.85 -10.37 6.33
CA ASP A 14 -9.96 -11.83 6.35
C ASP A 14 -9.77 -12.45 4.95
N ASP A 15 -10.01 -11.68 3.89
CA ASP A 15 -9.89 -12.13 2.50
C ASP A 15 -8.81 -11.35 1.72
N SER A 16 -9.16 -10.19 1.16
CA SER A 16 -8.34 -9.45 0.19
C SER A 16 -6.99 -9.03 0.72
N TYR A 17 -6.90 -8.55 1.96
CA TYR A 17 -5.65 -8.15 2.58
C TYR A 17 -4.61 -9.28 2.56
N LYS A 18 -5.00 -10.51 2.95
CA LYS A 18 -4.11 -11.67 2.96
C LYS A 18 -3.63 -12.03 1.55
N LYS A 19 -4.52 -11.98 0.55
CA LYS A 19 -4.18 -12.24 -0.85
C LYS A 19 -3.17 -11.21 -1.36
N LEU A 20 -3.43 -9.92 -1.12
CA LEU A 20 -2.59 -8.81 -1.58
C LEU A 20 -1.21 -8.84 -0.92
N THR A 21 -1.12 -9.03 0.40
CA THR A 21 0.17 -9.12 1.09
C THR A 21 0.96 -10.37 0.67
N ASN A 22 0.28 -11.49 0.40
CA ASN A 22 0.95 -12.68 -0.11
C ASN A 22 1.48 -12.48 -1.53
N GLU A 23 0.73 -11.80 -2.41
CA GLU A 23 1.21 -11.44 -3.75
C GLU A 23 2.47 -10.56 -3.64
N ILE A 24 2.43 -9.52 -2.80
CA ILE A 24 3.58 -8.63 -2.55
C ILE A 24 4.80 -9.42 -2.06
N ASN A 25 4.63 -10.28 -1.05
CA ASN A 25 5.73 -11.09 -0.51
C ASN A 25 6.29 -12.06 -1.56
N THR A 26 5.44 -12.62 -2.41
CA THR A 26 5.85 -13.53 -3.50
C THR A 26 6.68 -12.78 -4.55
N LEU A 27 6.25 -11.58 -4.93
CA LEU A 27 6.97 -10.73 -5.88
C LEU A 27 8.34 -10.29 -5.33
N ALA A 28 8.36 -9.85 -4.08
CA ALA A 28 9.57 -9.42 -3.40
C ALA A 28 10.55 -10.59 -3.14
N GLY A 29 10.03 -11.82 -3.01
CA GLY A 29 10.82 -13.02 -2.71
C GLY A 29 11.20 -13.15 -1.22
N TYR A 30 10.62 -12.33 -0.35
CA TYR A 30 10.80 -12.35 1.10
C TYR A 30 9.57 -11.77 1.81
N PRO A 31 9.36 -12.06 3.10
CA PRO A 31 8.25 -11.47 3.85
C PRO A 31 8.52 -10.00 4.22
N ILE A 32 7.62 -9.11 3.82
CA ILE A 32 7.59 -7.70 4.23
C ILE A 32 6.62 -7.54 5.40
N GLU A 33 7.00 -6.79 6.42
CA GLU A 33 6.10 -6.44 7.52
C GLU A 33 5.07 -5.39 7.06
N PHE A 34 3.79 -5.61 7.34
CA PHE A 34 2.73 -4.64 7.08
C PHE A 34 2.11 -4.16 8.39
N ASP A 35 2.01 -2.85 8.52
CA ASP A 35 1.38 -2.17 9.65
C ASP A 35 0.35 -1.19 9.10
N VAL A 36 -0.92 -1.55 9.24
CA VAL A 36 -2.03 -0.82 8.64
C VAL A 36 -2.88 -0.21 9.75
N ASN A 37 -2.98 1.12 9.76
CA ASN A 37 -3.83 1.85 10.68
C ASN A 37 -5.28 1.90 10.16
N TRP A 38 -5.99 0.79 10.32
CA TRP A 38 -7.37 0.62 9.81
C TRP A 38 -8.36 1.68 10.33
N ASP A 39 -8.17 2.18 11.55
CA ASP A 39 -9.00 3.23 12.13
C ASP A 39 -8.94 4.53 11.31
N THR A 40 -7.78 4.84 10.72
CA THR A 40 -7.61 6.04 9.86
C THR A 40 -8.11 5.84 8.44
N LEU A 41 -8.09 4.60 7.94
CA LEU A 41 -8.57 4.24 6.60
C LEU A 41 -10.10 4.17 6.54
N ALA A 42 -10.74 3.81 7.65
CA ALA A 42 -12.18 3.58 7.71
C ALA A 42 -12.98 4.88 7.88
N VAL A 43 -13.06 5.66 6.78
CA VAL A 43 -13.90 6.87 6.70
C VAL A 43 -15.38 6.48 6.81
N GLU A 44 -16.12 7.18 7.67
CA GLU A 44 -17.55 6.94 7.90
C GLU A 44 -18.37 7.09 6.61
N ASP A 45 -19.45 6.32 6.50
CA ASP A 45 -20.38 6.32 5.35
C ASP A 45 -19.70 6.00 4.00
N ARG A 46 -18.60 5.24 4.02
CA ARG A 46 -17.85 4.78 2.82
C ARG A 46 -17.53 3.30 2.83
N ALA A 47 -18.14 2.52 3.72
CA ALA A 47 -17.85 1.10 3.91
C ALA A 47 -18.01 0.26 2.63
N ASP A 48 -18.90 0.67 1.73
CA ASP A 48 -19.12 0.10 0.40
C ASP A 48 -17.90 0.24 -0.53
N LEU A 49 -17.06 1.25 -0.31
CA LEU A 49 -15.86 1.51 -1.10
C LEU A 49 -14.59 0.90 -0.51
N TYR A 50 -14.63 0.30 0.69
CA TYR A 50 -13.39 -0.13 1.37
C TYR A 50 -12.62 -1.17 0.57
N GLU A 51 -13.33 -2.14 0.00
CA GLU A 51 -12.74 -3.18 -0.85
C GLU A 51 -11.97 -2.58 -2.03
N GLU A 52 -12.65 -1.72 -2.79
CA GLU A 52 -12.10 -1.10 -3.99
C GLU A 52 -11.02 -0.06 -3.65
N GLY A 53 -11.33 0.85 -2.73
CA GLY A 53 -10.47 1.95 -2.33
C GLY A 53 -9.17 1.44 -1.71
N PHE A 54 -9.23 0.53 -0.73
CA PHE A 54 -8.02 0.03 -0.10
C PHE A 54 -7.14 -0.72 -1.11
N THR A 55 -7.74 -1.56 -1.94
CA THR A 55 -7.02 -2.31 -2.98
C THR A 55 -6.35 -1.36 -3.98
N LYS A 56 -7.12 -0.47 -4.62
CA LYS A 56 -6.62 0.38 -5.71
C LYS A 56 -5.76 1.56 -5.27
N VAL A 57 -5.93 2.07 -4.05
CA VAL A 57 -5.14 3.21 -3.56
C VAL A 57 -3.82 2.76 -2.92
N TYR A 58 -3.80 1.63 -2.22
CA TYR A 58 -2.62 1.21 -1.46
C TYR A 58 -1.89 0.01 -2.05
N PHE A 59 -2.61 -1.08 -2.36
CA PHE A 59 -1.98 -2.36 -2.67
C PHE A 59 -1.67 -2.53 -4.15
N THR A 60 -2.60 -2.21 -5.06
CA THR A 60 -2.37 -2.32 -6.50
C THR A 60 -1.18 -1.46 -6.97
N PRO A 61 -1.04 -0.19 -6.54
CA PRO A 61 0.12 0.62 -6.93
C PRO A 61 1.44 0.07 -6.39
N LEU A 62 1.44 -0.42 -5.15
CA LEU A 62 2.61 -1.06 -4.56
C LEU A 62 2.99 -2.34 -5.29
N ILE A 63 2.02 -3.19 -5.63
CA ILE A 63 2.22 -4.41 -6.42
C ILE A 63 2.84 -4.08 -7.78
N ASN A 64 2.33 -3.07 -8.47
CA ASN A 64 2.86 -2.66 -9.77
C ASN A 64 4.30 -2.15 -9.66
N ALA A 65 4.58 -1.28 -8.68
CA ALA A 65 5.94 -0.79 -8.43
C ALA A 65 6.92 -1.93 -8.11
N LEU A 66 6.52 -2.87 -7.25
CA LEU A 66 7.37 -4.00 -6.90
C LEU A 66 7.54 -5.01 -8.05
N LYS A 67 6.55 -5.17 -8.93
CA LYS A 67 6.66 -5.99 -10.15
C LYS A 67 7.77 -5.47 -11.06
N GLU A 68 7.85 -4.16 -11.25
CA GLU A 68 8.89 -3.53 -12.07
C GLU A 68 10.27 -3.66 -11.42
N ILE A 69 10.38 -3.37 -10.12
CA ILE A 69 11.66 -3.43 -9.40
C ILE A 69 12.15 -4.87 -9.28
N ALA A 70 11.29 -5.83 -8.95
CA ALA A 70 11.64 -7.24 -8.76
C ALA A 70 11.69 -8.04 -10.09
N ALA A 71 11.81 -7.37 -11.24
CA ALA A 71 11.86 -8.01 -12.54
C ALA A 71 13.12 -8.87 -12.76
N ASP A 72 14.21 -8.57 -12.03
CA ASP A 72 15.45 -9.33 -12.04
C ASP A 72 15.96 -9.62 -10.61
N ASP A 73 17.03 -10.41 -10.53
CA ASP A 73 17.61 -10.83 -9.24
C ASP A 73 18.23 -9.65 -8.48
N MET A 74 18.82 -8.69 -9.20
CA MET A 74 19.46 -7.52 -8.59
C MET A 74 18.43 -6.63 -7.89
N GLY A 75 17.28 -6.39 -8.52
CA GLY A 75 16.19 -5.61 -7.94
C GLY A 75 15.52 -6.32 -6.76
N LYS A 76 15.41 -7.66 -6.78
CA LYS A 76 14.96 -8.45 -5.63
C LYS A 76 15.92 -8.36 -4.44
N GLU A 77 17.22 -8.44 -4.69
CA GLU A 77 18.24 -8.30 -3.65
C GLU A 77 18.19 -6.90 -3.03
N ALA A 78 18.13 -5.85 -3.86
CA ALA A 78 18.05 -4.47 -3.39
C ALA A 78 16.78 -4.22 -2.55
N LEU A 79 15.63 -4.72 -3.01
CA LEU A 79 14.38 -4.68 -2.23
C LEU A 79 14.54 -5.38 -0.88
N LYS A 80 15.12 -6.57 -0.86
CA LYS A 80 15.31 -7.35 0.36
C LYS A 80 16.22 -6.65 1.35
N ASP A 81 17.24 -5.94 0.89
CA ASP A 81 18.19 -5.26 1.76
C ASP A 81 17.63 -3.96 2.34
N ALA A 82 16.86 -3.21 1.56
CA ALA A 82 16.35 -1.90 1.97
C ALA A 82 14.92 -1.94 2.55
N LEU A 83 13.92 -2.52 1.87
CA LEU A 83 12.52 -2.47 2.31
C LEU A 83 12.24 -3.56 3.35
N LYS A 84 11.84 -3.16 4.57
CA LYS A 84 11.52 -4.09 5.67
C LYS A 84 10.06 -4.04 6.07
N LYS A 85 9.49 -2.84 6.03
CA LYS A 85 8.15 -2.56 6.54
C LYS A 85 7.40 -1.59 5.65
N VAL A 86 6.11 -1.83 5.49
CA VAL A 86 5.15 -0.91 4.87
C VAL A 86 4.15 -0.47 5.94
N VAL A 87 4.06 0.84 6.15
CA VAL A 87 3.06 1.48 7.01
C VAL A 87 1.99 2.10 6.12
N ILE A 88 0.72 1.76 6.35
CA ILE A 88 -0.42 2.33 5.60
C ILE A 88 -1.33 3.07 6.57
N LYS A 89 -1.62 4.33 6.27
CA LYS A 89 -2.46 5.20 7.09
C LYS A 89 -3.13 6.30 6.27
N ASN A 90 -4.01 7.06 6.90
CA ASN A 90 -4.67 8.23 6.34
C ASN A 90 -4.81 9.32 7.42
N GLU A 91 -3.71 10.01 7.69
CA GLU A 91 -3.59 11.02 8.75
C GLU A 91 -3.25 12.40 8.19
N GLY A 92 -2.50 12.45 7.08
CA GLY A 92 -2.04 13.71 6.46
C GLY A 92 -3.03 14.36 5.50
N GLY A 93 -4.15 13.67 5.18
CA GLY A 93 -5.15 14.18 4.25
C GLY A 93 -4.66 14.30 2.80
N HIS A 94 -3.61 13.55 2.45
CA HIS A 94 -3.00 13.62 1.12
C HIS A 94 -3.83 12.88 0.08
N THR A 95 -4.08 13.53 -1.06
CA THR A 95 -4.75 12.95 -2.23
C THR A 95 -3.83 12.84 -3.45
N TYR A 96 -2.58 13.30 -3.30
CA TYR A 96 -1.59 13.31 -4.37
C TYR A 96 -0.40 12.43 -3.99
N PRO A 97 0.05 11.53 -4.87
CA PRO A 97 1.06 10.52 -4.54
C PRO A 97 2.39 11.10 -4.01
N PRO A 98 2.99 12.16 -4.59
CA PRO A 98 4.27 12.68 -4.13
C PRO A 98 4.26 13.19 -2.68
N SER A 99 3.11 13.66 -2.19
CA SER A 99 2.95 14.11 -0.80
C SER A 99 2.59 12.98 0.16
N ALA A 100 2.06 11.88 -0.36
CA ALA A 100 1.52 10.78 0.43
C ALA A 100 2.58 9.72 0.79
N TYR A 101 3.71 9.70 0.09
CA TYR A 101 4.70 8.63 0.22
C TYR A 101 6.01 9.12 0.81
N SER A 102 6.59 8.32 1.69
CA SER A 102 7.94 8.53 2.18
C SER A 102 8.64 7.21 2.45
N PHE A 103 9.97 7.19 2.28
CA PHE A 103 10.80 6.04 2.59
C PHE A 103 11.95 6.47 3.48
N LYS A 104 12.08 5.83 4.65
CA LYS A 104 13.15 6.13 5.60
C LYS A 104 13.50 4.90 6.41
N SER A 105 14.79 4.60 6.50
CA SER A 105 15.32 3.53 7.35
C SER A 105 14.62 2.17 7.13
N GLY A 106 14.33 1.85 5.87
CA GLY A 106 13.65 0.62 5.46
C GLY A 106 12.15 0.56 5.69
N VAL A 107 11.54 1.69 6.05
CA VAL A 107 10.09 1.83 6.23
C VAL A 107 9.52 2.68 5.07
N LEU A 108 8.69 2.06 4.24
CA LEU A 108 7.81 2.76 3.31
C LEU A 108 6.56 3.18 4.07
N THR A 109 6.25 4.47 4.11
CA THR A 109 4.97 4.98 4.63
C THR A 109 4.11 5.45 3.48
N ILE A 110 2.88 4.94 3.43
CA ILE A 110 1.81 5.35 2.54
C ILE A 110 0.73 6.03 3.40
N ASP A 111 0.72 7.36 3.39
CA ASP A 111 -0.27 8.20 4.06
C ASP A 111 -1.15 8.87 2.99
N HIS A 112 -2.18 8.16 2.52
CA HIS A 112 -3.03 8.60 1.40
C HIS A 112 -4.50 8.44 1.75
N MET A 113 -5.34 9.35 1.26
CA MET A 113 -6.79 9.24 1.39
C MET A 113 -7.32 8.02 0.61
N PRO A 114 -8.09 7.11 1.24
CA PRO A 114 -8.49 5.82 0.66
C PRO A 114 -9.47 5.90 -0.51
N PHE A 115 -10.10 7.07 -0.72
CA PHE A 115 -11.14 7.27 -1.74
C PHE A 115 -10.84 8.46 -2.68
N GLY A 116 -9.65 9.05 -2.58
CA GLY A 116 -9.22 10.12 -3.49
C GLY A 116 -8.68 9.54 -4.80
N ASN A 117 -9.26 9.92 -5.94
CA ASN A 117 -8.81 9.52 -7.28
C ASN A 117 -8.52 8.01 -7.38
N ILE A 118 -9.48 7.17 -6.97
CA ILE A 118 -9.33 5.71 -6.82
C ILE A 118 -8.77 5.03 -8.07
N ASP A 119 -9.11 5.51 -9.26
CA ASP A 119 -8.66 4.92 -10.53
C ASP A 119 -7.29 5.41 -11.01
N ASP A 120 -6.69 6.40 -10.34
CA ASP A 120 -5.36 6.94 -10.68
C ASP A 120 -4.20 6.05 -10.18
N ILE A 121 -4.27 4.78 -10.55
CA ILE A 121 -3.34 3.73 -10.12
C ILE A 121 -1.97 3.94 -10.77
N THR A 122 -1.94 4.39 -12.03
CA THR A 122 -0.70 4.54 -12.81
C THR A 122 0.21 5.58 -12.17
N GLU A 123 -0.28 6.79 -11.87
CA GLU A 123 0.54 7.83 -11.24
C GLU A 123 1.10 7.35 -9.90
N ARG A 124 0.25 6.74 -9.06
CA ARG A 124 0.67 6.16 -7.77
C ARG A 124 1.76 5.11 -7.93
N SER A 125 1.62 4.22 -8.92
CA SER A 125 2.59 3.14 -9.18
C SER A 125 3.94 3.73 -9.57
N THR A 126 3.95 4.70 -10.48
CA THR A 126 5.17 5.38 -10.95
C THR A 126 5.89 6.08 -9.80
N VAL A 127 5.17 6.89 -9.01
CA VAL A 127 5.78 7.64 -7.90
C VAL A 127 6.32 6.71 -6.81
N LEU A 128 5.63 5.60 -6.49
CA LEU A 128 6.16 4.57 -5.58
C LEU A 128 7.42 3.91 -6.12
N GLY A 129 7.42 3.52 -7.40
CA GLY A 129 8.57 2.90 -8.05
C GLY A 129 9.79 3.81 -8.00
N GLU A 130 9.65 5.07 -8.42
CA GLU A 130 10.72 6.07 -8.39
C GLU A 130 11.24 6.33 -6.98
N LEU A 131 10.34 6.47 -6.00
CA LEU A 131 10.72 6.66 -4.60
C LEU A 131 11.55 5.48 -4.08
N LEU A 132 11.09 4.25 -4.31
CA LEU A 132 11.81 3.06 -3.87
C LEU A 132 13.15 2.96 -4.58
N MET A 133 13.19 2.98 -5.92
CA MET A 133 14.44 2.87 -6.69
C MET A 133 15.51 3.89 -6.30
N LYS A 134 15.13 5.10 -5.86
CA LYS A 134 16.06 6.12 -5.37
C LYS A 134 16.71 5.76 -4.02
N ASN A 135 16.09 4.88 -3.24
CA ASN A 135 16.49 4.52 -1.88
C ASN A 135 16.89 3.04 -1.71
N LEU A 136 16.82 2.23 -2.78
CA LEU A 136 17.33 0.86 -2.82
C LEU A 136 18.85 0.82 -3.09
#